data_AF-A0A1G6BEA3-F1
#
_entry.id   AF-A0A1G6BEA3-F1
#
_cell.length_a   1.000
_cell.length_b   1.000
_cell.length_c   1.000
_cell.angle_alpha   90.00
_cell.angle_beta   90.00
_cell.angle_gamma   90.00
#
_symmetry.space_group_name_H-M   'P 1'
#
loop_
_entity.id
_entity.type
_entity.pdbx_description
1 polymer ?
#
loop_
_entity_poly.entity_id
_entity_poly.type
_entity_poly.pdbx_seq_one_letter_code
_entity_poly.pdbx_strand_id
1 'polypeptide(L)'
;MKKLGLIAALSAVMGLTSTAVLAAESQPSFDYMSASYLNADVSDIHVGGAKIDYSQSFNDKIFGYAQASFLTKGDLDNIQAVVGFGYKHAIAPATALYGVIGVAHDRIELGSLSDSDTGYTALAGVRHAFNNKFELDAHIQHLDVWDESDQSYVVGGKYYLNPSWALQANYSYIDSDTSMLSFGVSYNF
;
A
#
# COMPACT_ATOMS: atom_id res chain seq x y z
N MET A 1 28.69 -16.06 4.68
CA MET A 1 28.13 -17.03 5.64
C MET A 1 26.62 -16.96 5.53
N LYS A 2 25.97 -18.08 5.17
CA LYS A 2 24.54 -18.16 4.91
C LYS A 2 23.76 -17.98 6.22
N LYS A 3 22.88 -16.99 6.29
CA LYS A 3 21.83 -16.93 7.32
C LYS A 3 20.50 -17.23 6.63
N LEU A 4 20.12 -18.51 6.71
CA LEU A 4 18.74 -18.96 6.57
C LEU A 4 17.99 -18.58 7.86
N GLY A 5 16.75 -18.13 7.71
CA GLY A 5 15.79 -17.86 8.79
C GLY A 5 15.20 -16.47 8.55
N LEU A 6 13.93 -16.30 8.19
CA LEU A 6 12.76 -16.87 8.85
C LEU A 6 11.56 -16.80 7.88
N ILE A 7 11.18 -17.92 7.24
CA ILE A 7 9.86 -18.04 6.60
C ILE A 7 8.92 -18.59 7.67
N ALA A 8 8.24 -17.70 8.38
CA ALA A 8 7.19 -18.06 9.32
C ALA A 8 5.82 -17.82 8.66
N ALA A 9 5.31 -18.89 8.05
CA ALA A 9 3.91 -19.27 7.89
C ALA A 9 2.85 -18.15 7.95
N LEU A 10 2.50 -17.62 6.77
CA LEU A 10 1.23 -16.94 6.53
C LEU A 10 0.12 -18.00 6.39
N SER A 11 -0.28 -18.62 7.49
CA SER A 11 -1.36 -19.61 7.47
C SER A 11 -2.07 -19.65 8.82
N ALA A 12 -3.04 -18.74 9.02
CA ALA A 12 -4.26 -18.96 9.80
C ALA A 12 -5.11 -17.68 9.92
N VAL A 13 -5.90 -17.35 8.89
CA VAL A 13 -7.22 -16.71 9.11
C VAL A 13 -8.21 -17.34 8.12
N MET A 14 -8.45 -18.64 8.26
CA MET A 14 -9.65 -19.28 7.72
C MET A 14 -10.41 -19.84 8.92
N GLY A 15 -11.39 -19.07 9.40
CA GLY A 15 -12.20 -19.51 10.53
C GLY A 15 -12.90 -18.39 11.28
N LEU A 16 -13.76 -17.62 10.61
CA LEU A 16 -14.84 -16.92 11.29
C LEU A 16 -16.16 -17.33 10.63
N THR A 17 -16.75 -18.40 11.14
CA THR A 17 -18.11 -18.82 10.82
C THR A 17 -19.11 -17.97 11.59
N SER A 18 -20.03 -17.37 10.82
CA SER A 18 -21.42 -17.01 11.16
C SER A 18 -21.68 -16.00 12.29
N THR A 19 -22.20 -14.83 11.93
CA THR A 19 -23.64 -14.54 12.03
C THR A 19 -24.04 -13.62 10.87
N ALA A 20 -25.05 -14.03 10.10
CA ALA A 20 -25.61 -13.24 9.02
C ALA A 20 -26.42 -12.09 9.61
N VAL A 21 -25.81 -10.91 9.69
CA VAL A 21 -26.55 -9.65 9.58
C VAL A 21 -26.59 -9.37 8.08
N LEU A 22 -27.80 -9.29 7.52
CA LEU A 22 -28.02 -8.75 6.17
C LEU A 22 -27.71 -7.25 6.20
N ALA A 23 -26.43 -6.92 6.38
CA ALA A 23 -25.90 -5.64 5.95
C ALA A 23 -25.84 -5.72 4.43
N ALA A 24 -26.20 -4.62 3.74
CA ALA A 24 -25.87 -4.47 2.33
C ALA A 24 -24.40 -4.89 2.15
N GLU A 25 -24.13 -5.83 1.24
CA GLU A 25 -22.79 -6.40 1.09
C GLU A 25 -21.81 -5.27 0.80
N SER A 26 -20.97 -4.93 1.78
CA SER A 26 -19.93 -3.94 1.62
C SER A 26 -18.88 -4.53 0.69
N GLN A 27 -18.76 -3.97 -0.52
CA GLN A 27 -17.71 -4.37 -1.45
C GLN A 27 -16.43 -3.58 -1.16
N PRO A 28 -15.25 -4.20 -1.36
CA PRO A 28 -13.98 -3.48 -1.32
C PRO A 28 -13.95 -2.28 -2.26
N SER A 29 -13.53 -1.11 -1.75
CA SER A 29 -13.31 0.09 -2.54
C SER A 29 -12.03 -0.04 -3.36
N PHE A 30 -12.09 0.26 -4.66
CA PHE A 30 -10.92 0.38 -5.54
C PHE A 30 -10.82 1.75 -6.21
N ASP A 31 -11.74 2.65 -5.90
CA ASP A 31 -11.90 3.94 -6.56
C ASP A 31 -11.70 5.02 -5.50
N TYR A 32 -10.47 5.52 -5.43
CA TYR A 32 -10.10 6.44 -4.37
C TYR A 32 -8.88 7.30 -4.71
N MET A 33 -8.78 8.40 -3.98
CA MET A 33 -7.56 9.18 -3.82
C MET A 33 -7.30 9.36 -2.33
N SER A 34 -6.07 9.15 -1.87
CA SER A 34 -5.68 9.35 -0.48
C SER A 34 -4.47 10.26 -0.37
N ALA A 35 -4.40 10.98 0.74
CA ALA A 35 -3.23 11.74 1.16
C ALA A 35 -2.92 11.41 2.62
N SER A 36 -1.67 11.04 2.91
CA SER A 36 -1.22 10.58 4.22
C SER A 36 0.10 11.22 4.61
N TYR A 37 0.29 11.44 5.91
CA TYR A 37 1.60 11.70 6.48
C TYR A 37 2.34 10.37 6.66
N LEU A 38 3.65 10.37 6.40
CA LEU A 38 4.55 9.23 6.56
C LEU A 38 5.49 9.47 7.74
N ASN A 39 5.71 8.43 8.53
CA ASN A 39 6.76 8.36 9.51
C ASN A 39 7.49 7.03 9.31
N ALA A 40 8.75 7.10 8.87
CA ALA A 40 9.57 5.94 8.58
C ALA A 40 10.75 5.86 9.54
N ASP A 41 10.99 4.66 10.06
CA ASP A 41 12.17 4.29 10.82
C ASP A 41 13.07 3.47 9.89
N VAL A 42 14.18 4.07 9.46
CA VAL A 42 15.18 3.46 8.57
C VAL A 42 16.46 3.28 9.37
N SER A 43 16.81 2.07 9.80
CA SER A 43 18.07 1.84 10.55
C SER A 43 18.26 2.83 11.74
N ASP A 44 17.24 2.98 12.60
CA ASP A 44 17.14 3.92 13.75
C ASP A 44 17.07 5.42 13.40
N ILE A 45 17.00 5.76 12.11
CA ILE A 45 16.84 7.13 11.61
C ILE A 45 15.35 7.38 11.33
N HIS A 46 14.75 8.28 12.10
CA HIS A 46 13.37 8.72 11.89
C HIS A 46 13.30 9.72 10.73
N VAL A 47 12.50 9.44 9.70
CA VAL A 47 12.28 10.25 8.51
C VAL A 47 10.79 10.55 8.38
N GLY A 48 10.45 11.80 8.09
CA GLY A 48 9.06 12.25 7.94
C GLY A 48 8.72 12.54 6.49
N GLY A 49 7.44 12.45 6.13
CA GLY A 49 7.06 12.68 4.74
C GLY A 49 5.56 12.73 4.48
N ALA A 50 5.23 12.68 3.20
CA ALA A 50 3.86 12.62 2.72
C ALA A 50 3.73 11.57 1.61
N LYS A 51 2.52 11.02 1.48
CA LYS A 51 2.16 10.05 0.45
C LYS A 51 0.82 10.38 -0.14
N ILE A 52 0.70 10.20 -1.45
CA ILE A 52 -0.55 10.24 -2.19
C ILE A 52 -0.72 8.89 -2.89
N ASP A 53 -1.91 8.32 -2.80
CA ASP A 53 -2.30 7.15 -3.60
C ASP A 53 -3.54 7.49 -4.42
N TYR A 54 -3.63 6.90 -5.60
CA TYR A 54 -4.77 6.99 -6.49
C TYR A 54 -5.06 5.62 -7.09
N SER A 55 -6.34 5.27 -7.15
CA SER A 55 -6.81 4.07 -7.80
C SER A 55 -8.15 4.34 -8.48
N GLN A 56 -8.31 3.85 -9.71
CA GLN A 56 -9.55 4.01 -10.46
C GLN A 56 -9.82 2.78 -11.34
N SER A 57 -11.00 2.22 -11.19
CA SER A 57 -11.51 1.10 -11.95
C SER A 57 -11.93 1.56 -13.34
N PHE A 58 -11.41 0.89 -14.36
CA PHE A 58 -11.87 1.05 -15.73
C PHE A 58 -13.05 0.11 -16.04
N ASN A 59 -13.12 -1.01 -15.33
CA ASN A 59 -14.22 -1.97 -15.34
C ASN A 59 -14.19 -2.82 -14.05
N ASP A 60 -15.04 -3.84 -13.98
CA ASP A 60 -15.18 -4.73 -12.81
C ASP A 60 -13.87 -5.43 -12.41
N LYS A 61 -12.91 -5.56 -13.32
CA LYS A 61 -11.66 -6.32 -13.12
C LYS A 61 -10.40 -5.49 -13.25
N ILE A 62 -10.38 -4.45 -14.07
CA ILE A 62 -9.16 -3.69 -14.36
C ILE A 62 -9.24 -2.31 -13.71
N PHE A 63 -8.15 -1.90 -13.08
CA PHE A 63 -8.01 -0.57 -12.51
C PHE A 63 -6.62 0.03 -12.82
N GLY A 64 -6.53 1.35 -12.86
CA GLY A 64 -5.28 2.09 -12.85
C GLY A 64 -4.86 2.38 -11.41
N TYR A 65 -3.56 2.37 -11.16
CA TYR A 65 -2.97 2.64 -9.85
C TYR A 65 -1.84 3.65 -9.98
N ALA A 66 -1.79 4.62 -9.08
CA ALA A 66 -0.65 5.51 -8.95
C ALA A 66 -0.35 5.78 -7.47
N GLN A 67 0.93 5.94 -7.16
CA GLN A 67 1.41 6.30 -5.85
C GLN A 67 2.54 7.31 -5.99
N ALA A 68 2.61 8.28 -5.10
CA ALA A 68 3.79 9.13 -4.95
C ALA A 68 4.07 9.34 -3.47
N SER A 69 5.33 9.25 -3.07
CA SER A 69 5.79 9.55 -1.72
C SER A 69 6.97 10.52 -1.75
N PHE A 70 7.01 11.37 -0.74
CA PHE A 70 8.09 12.29 -0.46
C PHE A 70 8.53 12.07 0.97
N LEU A 71 9.79 11.73 1.18
CA LEU A 71 10.43 11.58 2.48
C LEU A 71 11.55 12.61 2.59
N THR A 72 11.67 13.26 3.74
CA THR A 72 12.69 14.30 3.97
C THR A 72 13.30 14.19 5.35
N LYS A 73 14.62 14.40 5.42
CA LYS A 73 15.38 14.52 6.66
C LYS A 73 16.63 15.39 6.46
N GLY A 74 16.58 16.62 6.96
CA GLY A 74 17.71 17.54 6.84
C GLY A 74 17.93 17.91 5.38
N ASP A 75 19.11 17.61 4.84
CA ASP A 75 19.45 17.85 3.42
C ASP A 75 19.16 16.63 2.52
N LEU A 76 18.63 15.54 3.08
CA LEU A 76 18.27 14.33 2.34
C LEU A 76 16.78 14.33 2.01
N ASP A 77 16.47 14.34 0.71
CA ASP A 77 15.11 14.20 0.19
C ASP A 77 15.03 12.96 -0.71
N ASN A 78 13.94 12.20 -0.58
CA ASN A 78 13.60 11.08 -1.45
C ASN A 78 12.19 11.27 -2.02
N ILE A 79 12.08 11.16 -3.35
CA ILE A 79 10.81 11.17 -4.08
C ILE A 79 10.68 9.85 -4.81
N GLN A 80 9.64 9.10 -4.49
CA GLN A 80 9.29 7.87 -5.19
C GLN A 80 7.93 8.04 -5.86
N ALA A 81 7.79 7.58 -7.10
CA ALA A 81 6.54 7.56 -7.84
C ALA A 81 6.34 6.21 -8.53
N VAL A 82 5.12 5.68 -8.45
CA VAL A 82 4.70 4.44 -9.10
C VAL A 82 3.47 4.73 -9.94
N VAL A 83 3.43 4.18 -11.15
CA VAL A 83 2.23 4.16 -12.00
C VAL A 83 2.08 2.77 -12.60
N GLY A 84 0.88 2.20 -12.52
CA GLY A 84 0.64 0.83 -12.95
C GLY A 84 -0.81 0.53 -13.28
N PHE A 85 -1.00 -0.71 -13.72
CA PHE A 85 -2.30 -1.31 -13.97
C PHE A 85 -2.50 -2.51 -13.08
N GLY A 86 -3.72 -2.64 -12.58
CA GLY A 86 -4.10 -3.73 -11.71
C GLY A 86 -5.26 -4.56 -12.23
N TYR A 87 -5.29 -5.80 -11.77
CA TYR A 87 -6.40 -6.73 -11.94
C TYR A 87 -6.96 -7.07 -10.56
N LYS A 88 -8.29 -7.01 -10.39
CA LYS A 88 -9.02 -7.38 -9.18
C LYS A 88 -10.02 -8.50 -9.46
N HIS A 89 -10.21 -9.37 -8.48
CA HIS A 89 -11.15 -10.48 -8.54
C HIS A 89 -11.83 -10.67 -7.18
N ALA A 90 -13.16 -10.51 -7.16
CA ALA A 90 -13.96 -10.82 -6.00
C ALA A 90 -13.99 -12.34 -5.76
N ILE A 91 -13.43 -12.79 -4.64
CA ILE A 91 -13.48 -14.18 -4.18
C ILE A 91 -14.65 -14.44 -3.23
N ALA A 92 -15.20 -13.36 -2.67
CA ALA A 92 -16.43 -13.31 -1.91
C ALA A 92 -17.03 -11.89 -2.05
N PRO A 93 -18.32 -11.67 -1.71
CA PRO A 93 -18.93 -10.34 -1.84
C PRO A 93 -18.17 -9.22 -1.12
N ALA A 94 -17.61 -9.53 0.04
CA ALA A 94 -16.82 -8.63 0.86
C ALA A 94 -15.30 -8.72 0.65
N THR A 95 -14.81 -9.60 -0.24
CA THR A 95 -13.36 -9.90 -0.35
C THR A 95 -12.89 -9.95 -1.80
N ALA A 96 -11.85 -9.19 -2.10
CA ALA A 96 -11.20 -9.20 -3.40
C ALA A 96 -9.71 -9.54 -3.27
N LEU A 97 -9.21 -10.37 -4.19
CA LEU A 97 -7.79 -10.47 -4.49
C LEU A 97 -7.46 -9.46 -5.58
N TYR A 98 -6.26 -8.92 -5.54
CA TYR A 98 -5.78 -8.05 -6.61
C TYR A 98 -4.28 -8.14 -6.80
N GLY A 99 -3.82 -7.73 -7.98
CA GLY A 99 -2.41 -7.51 -8.24
C GLY A 99 -2.22 -6.29 -9.11
N VAL A 100 -1.04 -5.67 -9.04
CA VAL A 100 -0.64 -4.50 -9.83
C VAL A 100 0.74 -4.75 -10.40
N ILE A 101 0.95 -4.37 -11.65
CA ILE A 101 2.27 -4.23 -12.25
C ILE A 101 2.43 -2.80 -12.75
N GLY A 102 3.65 -2.26 -12.66
CA GLY A 102 3.88 -0.87 -13.03
C GLY A 102 5.33 -0.50 -13.18
N VAL A 103 5.53 0.76 -13.51
CA VAL A 103 6.84 1.42 -13.53
C VAL A 103 7.02 2.21 -12.25
N ALA A 104 8.25 2.30 -11.79
CA ALA A 104 8.64 3.09 -10.64
C ALA A 104 9.73 4.09 -11.04
N HIS A 105 9.71 5.26 -10.41
CA HIS A 105 10.76 6.26 -10.49
C HIS A 105 11.15 6.63 -9.08
N ASP A 106 12.45 6.69 -8.82
CA ASP A 106 12.99 7.10 -7.53
C ASP A 106 14.05 8.18 -7.74
N ARG A 107 14.02 9.20 -6.89
CA ARG A 107 14.98 10.30 -6.90
C ARG A 107 15.45 10.56 -5.49
N ILE A 108 16.77 10.67 -5.34
CA ILE A 108 17.41 11.02 -4.09
C ILE A 108 18.17 12.33 -4.29
N GLU A 109 17.94 13.28 -3.39
CA GLU A 109 18.64 14.56 -3.37
C GLU A 109 19.38 14.68 -2.02
N LEU A 110 20.67 15.02 -2.09
CA LEU A 110 21.53 15.29 -0.92
C LEU A 110 22.20 16.66 -1.08
N GLY A 111 21.55 17.69 -0.55
CA GLY A 111 21.97 19.08 -0.70
C GLY A 111 21.94 19.55 -2.16
N SER A 112 23.12 19.62 -2.80
CA SER A 112 23.24 20.02 -4.22
C SER A 112 23.43 18.84 -5.19
N LEU A 113 23.58 17.63 -4.66
CA LEU A 113 23.69 16.42 -5.44
C LEU A 113 22.28 15.83 -5.64
N SER A 114 21.96 15.47 -6.87
CA SER A 114 20.73 14.75 -7.19
C SER A 114 21.04 13.59 -8.11
N ASP A 115 20.39 12.47 -7.86
CA ASP A 115 20.41 11.32 -8.75
C ASP A 115 19.00 10.72 -8.83
N SER A 116 18.70 10.06 -9.95
CA SER A 116 17.41 9.40 -10.12
C SER A 116 17.50 8.16 -10.99
N ASP A 117 16.67 7.18 -10.70
CA ASP A 117 16.57 5.97 -11.49
C ASP A 117 15.10 5.55 -11.73
N THR A 118 14.91 4.64 -12.69
CA THR A 118 13.61 4.11 -13.08
C THR A 118 13.67 2.60 -13.11
N GLY A 119 12.63 1.96 -12.58
CA GLY A 119 12.50 0.52 -12.60
C GLY A 119 11.05 0.06 -12.63
N TYR A 120 10.77 -1.05 -11.97
CA TYR A 120 9.45 -1.68 -12.04
C TYR A 120 8.95 -2.12 -10.67
N THR A 121 7.64 -2.35 -10.59
CA THR A 121 6.98 -2.84 -9.39
C THR A 121 5.98 -3.93 -9.72
N ALA A 122 5.84 -4.87 -8.79
CA ALA A 122 4.81 -5.88 -8.79
C ALA A 122 4.21 -6.00 -7.39
N LEU A 123 2.89 -5.89 -7.28
CA LEU A 123 2.14 -5.98 -6.04
C LEU A 123 1.11 -7.09 -6.12
N ALA A 124 0.92 -7.83 -5.04
CA ALA A 124 -0.19 -8.76 -4.86
C ALA A 124 -0.84 -8.55 -3.49
N GLY A 125 -2.17 -8.49 -3.44
CA GLY A 125 -2.89 -8.15 -2.22
C GLY A 125 -4.28 -8.75 -2.10
N VAL A 126 -4.82 -8.61 -0.89
CA VAL A 126 -6.19 -8.94 -0.51
C VAL A 126 -6.81 -7.73 0.16
N ARG A 127 -8.06 -7.44 -0.21
CA ARG A 127 -8.87 -6.39 0.41
C ARG A 127 -10.18 -6.96 0.90
N HIS A 128 -10.54 -6.64 2.14
CA HIS A 128 -11.74 -7.13 2.80
C HIS A 128 -12.53 -5.99 3.44
N ALA A 129 -13.78 -5.83 3.05
CA ALA A 129 -14.71 -4.90 3.65
C ALA A 129 -15.55 -5.62 4.71
N PHE A 130 -15.25 -5.39 6.00
CA PHE A 130 -15.96 -6.03 7.10
C PHE A 130 -17.41 -5.54 7.23
N ASN A 131 -17.62 -4.27 6.90
CA ASN A 131 -18.90 -3.59 6.86
C ASN A 131 -18.72 -2.22 6.17
N ASN A 132 -19.80 -1.45 6.05
CA ASN A 132 -19.77 -0.09 5.47
C ASN A 132 -18.92 0.94 6.23
N LYS A 133 -18.33 0.59 7.39
CA LYS A 133 -17.45 1.46 8.17
C LYS A 133 -15.99 1.05 8.19
N PHE A 134 -15.67 -0.22 7.95
CA PHE A 134 -14.30 -0.73 8.12
C PHE A 134 -13.89 -1.64 6.98
N GLU A 135 -12.77 -1.29 6.36
CA GLU A 135 -12.10 -2.05 5.31
C GLU A 135 -10.64 -2.28 5.71
N LEU A 136 -10.13 -3.46 5.41
CA LEU A 136 -8.75 -3.86 5.61
C LEU A 136 -8.12 -4.21 4.28
N ASP A 137 -6.87 -3.82 4.11
CA ASP A 137 -6.02 -4.11 2.97
C ASP A 137 -4.73 -4.75 3.47
N ALA A 138 -4.29 -5.82 2.82
CA ALA A 138 -2.98 -6.39 3.05
C ALA A 138 -2.34 -6.78 1.72
N HIS A 139 -1.11 -6.36 1.49
CA HIS A 139 -0.40 -6.66 0.26
C HIS A 139 1.10 -6.80 0.45
N ILE A 140 1.71 -7.49 -0.52
CA ILE A 140 3.15 -7.52 -0.72
C ILE A 140 3.48 -6.74 -1.98
N GLN A 141 4.58 -6.00 -1.95
CA GLN A 141 5.09 -5.25 -3.10
C GLN A 141 6.56 -5.53 -3.28
N HIS A 142 6.94 -5.94 -4.49
CA HIS A 142 8.31 -5.99 -4.96
C HIS A 142 8.58 -4.72 -5.76
N LEU A 143 9.65 -4.01 -5.43
CA LEU A 143 10.10 -2.81 -6.11
C LEU A 143 11.56 -3.03 -6.53
N ASP A 144 11.87 -2.82 -7.79
CA ASP A 144 13.23 -2.95 -8.33
C ASP A 144 13.58 -1.61 -8.97
N VAL A 145 14.55 -0.92 -8.38
CA VAL A 145 15.11 0.38 -8.78
C VAL A 145 16.57 0.40 -8.28
N TRP A 146 17.46 1.12 -8.96
CA TRP A 146 18.89 1.24 -8.60
C TRP A 146 19.70 -0.05 -8.75
N ASP A 147 19.27 -0.97 -9.63
CA ASP A 147 19.78 -2.35 -9.71
C ASP A 147 19.67 -3.11 -8.36
N GLU A 148 18.83 -2.61 -7.45
CA GLU A 148 18.51 -3.19 -6.14
C GLU A 148 17.01 -3.52 -6.08
N SER A 149 16.63 -4.40 -5.17
CA SER A 149 15.23 -4.81 -5.05
C SER A 149 14.77 -4.85 -3.60
N ASP A 150 13.66 -4.18 -3.33
CA ASP A 150 13.00 -4.14 -2.03
C ASP A 150 11.75 -5.01 -2.03
N GLN A 151 11.51 -5.70 -0.92
CA GLN A 151 10.25 -6.38 -0.63
C GLN A 151 9.53 -5.71 0.53
N SER A 152 8.37 -5.13 0.22
CA SER A 152 7.48 -4.51 1.21
C SER A 152 6.30 -5.41 1.55
N TYR A 153 5.93 -5.42 2.83
CA TYR A 153 4.72 -6.02 3.38
C TYR A 153 3.89 -4.92 4.03
N VAL A 154 2.67 -4.72 3.55
CA VAL A 154 1.81 -3.61 3.97
C VAL A 154 0.51 -4.16 4.52
N VAL A 155 0.11 -3.66 5.69
CA VAL A 155 -1.23 -3.85 6.26
C VAL A 155 -1.83 -2.49 6.54
N GLY A 156 -3.00 -2.25 5.98
CA GLY A 156 -3.71 -0.98 6.05
C GLY A 156 -5.17 -1.15 6.39
N GLY A 157 -5.76 -0.11 6.95
CA GLY A 157 -7.19 -0.06 7.27
C GLY A 157 -7.79 1.30 6.92
N LYS A 158 -9.04 1.28 6.48
CA LYS A 158 -9.87 2.47 6.29
C LYS A 158 -11.06 2.44 7.26
N TYR A 159 -11.29 3.57 7.91
CA TYR A 159 -12.49 3.82 8.70
C TYR A 159 -13.35 4.88 8.02
N TYR A 160 -14.50 4.48 7.48
CA TYR A 160 -15.41 5.35 6.73
C TYR A 160 -16.22 6.23 7.66
N LEU A 161 -16.04 7.54 7.51
CA LEU A 161 -16.86 8.58 8.15
C LEU A 161 -18.22 8.70 7.45
N ASN A 162 -18.20 8.51 6.14
CA ASN A 162 -19.34 8.43 5.24
C ASN A 162 -18.91 7.65 3.97
N PRO A 163 -19.80 7.35 3.01
CA PRO A 163 -19.44 6.57 1.82
C PRO A 163 -18.29 7.15 0.99
N SER A 164 -18.06 8.46 1.05
CA SER A 164 -17.00 9.13 0.28
C SER A 164 -15.73 9.40 1.06
N TRP A 165 -15.78 9.54 2.40
CA TRP A 165 -14.63 9.95 3.20
C TRP A 165 -14.27 8.90 4.25
N ALA A 166 -13.00 8.53 4.27
CA ALA A 166 -12.43 7.62 5.26
C ALA A 166 -11.14 8.18 5.88
N LEU A 167 -10.90 7.83 7.13
CA LEU A 167 -9.57 7.89 7.73
C LEU A 167 -8.79 6.64 7.33
N GLN A 168 -7.51 6.78 7.02
CA GLN A 168 -6.65 5.68 6.61
C GLN A 168 -5.42 5.59 7.52
N ALA A 169 -5.05 4.37 7.88
CA ALA A 169 -3.77 4.08 8.52
C ALA A 169 -3.12 2.88 7.85
N ASN A 170 -1.81 2.91 7.65
CA ASN A 170 -1.06 1.76 7.14
C ASN A 170 0.25 1.56 7.90
N TYR A 171 0.62 0.30 8.11
CA TYR A 171 1.95 -0.13 8.54
C TYR A 171 2.62 -0.87 7.39
N SER A 172 3.85 -0.48 7.09
CA SER A 172 4.69 -1.11 6.07
C SER A 172 5.95 -1.61 6.72
N TYR A 173 6.33 -2.84 6.42
CA TYR A 173 7.63 -3.42 6.73
C TYR A 173 8.36 -3.63 5.41
N ILE A 174 9.51 -2.98 5.25
CA ILE A 174 10.28 -2.94 4.01
C ILE A 174 11.63 -3.60 4.31
N ASP A 175 11.90 -4.71 3.63
CA ASP A 175 13.06 -5.55 3.86
C ASP A 175 13.26 -5.92 5.33
N SER A 176 14.45 -5.68 5.92
CA SER A 176 14.80 -6.21 7.23
C SER A 176 14.88 -5.17 8.35
N ASP A 177 15.09 -3.91 8.00
CA ASP A 177 15.49 -2.83 8.91
C ASP A 177 14.67 -1.54 8.73
N THR A 178 13.70 -1.55 7.83
CA THR A 178 12.85 -0.39 7.55
C THR A 178 11.40 -0.68 7.90
N SER A 179 10.80 0.21 8.68
CA SER A 179 9.34 0.20 8.91
C SER A 179 8.75 1.59 8.76
N MET A 180 7.50 1.65 8.32
CA MET A 180 6.83 2.92 8.05
C MET A 180 5.38 2.87 8.52
N LEU A 181 5.00 3.89 9.28
CA LEU A 181 3.62 4.18 9.61
C LEU A 181 3.12 5.32 8.73
N SER A 182 1.86 5.21 8.31
CA SER A 182 1.18 6.28 7.61
C SER A 182 -0.20 6.50 8.20
N PHE A 183 -0.62 7.76 8.26
CA PHE A 183 -1.96 8.15 8.67
C PHE A 183 -2.47 9.28 7.77
N GLY A 184 -3.72 9.20 7.35
CA GLY A 184 -4.26 10.11 6.36
C GLY A 184 -5.76 10.05 6.16
N VAL A 185 -6.18 10.67 5.08
CA VAL A 185 -7.57 10.73 4.63
C VAL A 185 -7.69 10.16 3.22
N SER A 186 -8.81 9.51 2.95
CA SER A 186 -9.13 8.93 1.65
C SER A 186 -10.51 9.39 1.18
N TYR A 187 -10.55 9.92 -0.03
CA TYR A 187 -11.78 10.21 -0.77
C TYR A 187 -12.07 9.03 -1.71
N ASN A 188 -13.26 8.45 -1.61
CA ASN A 188 -13.73 7.31 -2.38
C ASN A 188 -14.89 7.78 -3.28
N PHE A 189 -14.93 7.31 -4.53
CA PHE A 189 -15.85 7.79 -5.57
C PHE A 189 -16.46 6.66 -6.40
#